data_AF-W1XKD7-F1
#
_entry.id   AF-W1XKD7-F1
#
_cell.length_a   1.000
_cell.length_b   1.000
_cell.length_c   1.000
_cell.angle_alpha   90.00
_cell.angle_beta   90.00
_cell.angle_gamma   90.00
#
_symmetry.space_group_name_H-M   'P 1'
#
loop_
_entity.id
_entity.type
_entity.pdbx_description
1 polymer ?
#
loop_
_entity_poly.entity_id
_entity_poly.type
_entity_poly.pdbx_seq_one_letter_code
_entity_poly.pdbx_strand_id
1 'polypeptide(L)' 'MKRIEAIIRPSKLEEIKEALKNNNISGVTISQVMGCGKQLGWKEYHRGTELITNVLPKI' A
#
# COMPACT_ATOMS: atom_id res chain seq x y z
N MET A 1 17.65 -5.52 17.06
CA MET A 1 16.51 -6.07 16.30
C MET A 1 16.08 -5.06 15.24
N LYS A 2 15.52 -5.51 14.11
CA LYS A 2 15.07 -4.63 13.02
C LYS A 2 13.62 -4.97 12.65
N ARG A 3 12.81 -3.96 12.40
CA ARG A 3 11.45 -4.09 11.86
C ARG A 3 11.47 -3.72 10.39
N ILE A 4 10.91 -4.58 9.54
CA ILE A 4 10.77 -4.32 8.10
C ILE A 4 9.31 -3.97 7.87
N GLU A 5 9.05 -2.76 7.38
CA GLU A 5 7.73 -2.31 6.94
C GLU A 5 7.75 -2.14 5.42
N ALA A 6 6.76 -2.72 4.76
CA ALA A 6 6.62 -2.65 3.31
C ALA A 6 5.18 -2.26 2.97
N ILE A 7 5.02 -1.25 2.12
CA ILE A 7 3.73 -0.86 1.57
C ILE A 7 3.66 -1.41 0.14
N ILE A 8 2.72 -2.32 -0.09
CA ILE A 8 2.59 -3.09 -1.32
C ILE A 8 1.22 -2.88 -1.97
N ARG A 9 1.11 -3.34 -3.22
CA ARG A 9 -0.19 -3.44 -3.90
C ARG A 9 -0.97 -4.62 -3.31
N PRO A 10 -2.30 -4.49 -3.12
CA PRO A 10 -3.12 -5.56 -2.55
C PRO A 10 -3.01 -6.89 -3.32
N SER A 11 -2.89 -6.83 -4.65
CA SER A 11 -2.78 -8.02 -5.51
C SER A 11 -1.52 -8.87 -5.28
N LYS A 12 -0.48 -8.32 -4.63
CA LYS A 12 0.78 -9.01 -4.35
C LYS A 12 0.84 -9.68 -2.99
N LEU A 13 -0.19 -9.50 -2.14
CA LEU A 13 -0.16 -9.99 -0.76
C LEU A 13 0.04 -11.51 -0.69
N GLU A 14 -0.66 -12.28 -1.53
CA GLU A 14 -0.60 -13.75 -1.46
C GLU A 14 0.76 -14.29 -1.91
N GLU A 15 1.31 -13.75 -3.00
CA GLU A 15 2.66 -14.05 -3.51
C GLU A 15 3.73 -13.80 -2.43
N ILE A 16 3.61 -12.68 -1.70
CA ILE A 16 4.55 -12.32 -0.63
C ILE A 16 4.39 -13.23 0.60
N LYS A 17 3.15 -13.57 0.99
CA LYS A 17 2.91 -14.49 2.10
C LYS A 17 3.51 -15.87 1.83
N GLU A 18 3.36 -16.38 0.61
CA GLU A 18 3.94 -17.65 0.21
C GLU A 18 5.48 -17.60 0.18
N ALA A 19 6.05 -16.52 -0.37
CA ALA A 19 7.50 -16.30 -0.36
C ALA A 19 8.07 -16.22 1.07
N LEU A 20 7.41 -15.50 1.99
CA LEU A 20 7.83 -15.42 3.40
C LEU A 20 7.74 -16.78 4.09
N LYS A 21 6.69 -17.55 3.82
CA LYS A 21 6.51 -18.90 4.35
C LYS A 21 7.61 -19.85 3.86
N ASN A 22 7.97 -19.79 2.57
CA ASN A 22 9.06 -20.58 1.99
C ASN A 22 10.43 -20.24 2.61
N ASN A 23 10.60 -19.02 3.12
CA ASN A 23 11.81 -18.58 3.83
C ASN A 23 11.76 -18.82 5.35
N ASN A 24 10.80 -19.62 5.85
CA ASN A 24 10.59 -19.87 7.29
C ASN A 24 10.37 -18.61 8.14
N ILE A 25 9.90 -17.51 7.54
CA ILE A 25 9.55 -16.30 8.28
C ILE A 25 8.13 -16.46 8.79
N SER A 26 7.97 -16.50 10.11
CA SER A 26 6.68 -16.64 10.80
C SER A 26 6.32 -15.35 11.54
N GLY A 27 5.03 -15.00 11.52
CA GLY A 27 4.52 -13.77 12.13
C GLY A 27 4.63 -12.56 11.19
N VAL A 28 3.48 -12.16 10.62
CA VAL A 28 3.36 -10.95 9.80
C VAL A 28 2.12 -10.19 10.28
N THR A 29 2.24 -8.89 10.44
CA THR A 29 1.10 -8.01 10.73
C THR A 29 0.69 -7.32 9.43
N ILE A 30 -0.59 -7.41 9.09
CA ILE A 30 -1.16 -6.82 7.88
C ILE A 30 -2.04 -5.65 8.32
N SER A 31 -1.91 -4.50 7.67
CA SER A 31 -2.73 -3.32 7.94
C SER A 31 -3.16 -2.70 6.62
N GLN A 32 -4.45 -2.42 6.45
CA GLN A 32 -4.92 -1.72 5.27
C GLN A 32 -4.60 -0.23 5.39
N VAL A 33 -3.92 0.31 4.38
CA VAL A 33 -3.53 1.72 4.33
C VAL A 33 -3.93 2.33 3.00
N MET A 34 -4.25 3.62 3.00
CA MET A 34 -4.52 4.34 1.76
C MET A 34 -3.34 5.25 1.47
N GLY A 35 -2.87 5.29 0.22
CA GLY A 35 -1.70 6.07 -0.11
C GLY A 35 -1.65 6.56 -1.55
N CYS A 36 -1.23 7.80 -1.73
CA CYS A 36 -0.89 8.39 -3.02
C CYS A 36 0.63 8.53 -3.12
N GLY A 37 1.22 8.13 -4.25
CA GLY A 37 2.67 8.28 -4.52
C GLY A 37 2.89 9.08 -5.80
N LYS A 38 3.93 8.73 -6.57
CA LYS A 38 4.16 9.30 -7.92
C LYS A 38 3.01 9.10 -8.91
N GLN A 39 2.12 8.16 -8.63
CA GLN A 39 0.98 7.88 -9.50
C GLN A 39 -0.05 9.02 -9.53
N LEU A 40 0.08 10.05 -8.67
CA LEU A 40 -0.78 11.25 -8.62
C LEU A 40 -2.24 10.88 -8.92
N GLY A 41 -3.00 10.51 -7.89
CA GLY A 41 -4.42 10.19 -8.10
C GLY A 41 -5.19 11.35 -8.75
N TRP A 42 -6.43 11.08 -9.13
CA TRP A 42 -7.24 12.05 -9.85
C TRP A 42 -7.33 13.38 -9.09
N LYS A 43 -7.03 14.48 -9.79
CA LYS A 43 -7.18 15.84 -9.30
C LYS A 43 -8.50 16.38 -9.81
N GLU A 44 -9.42 16.68 -8.91
CA GLU A 44 -10.68 17.32 -9.26
C GLU A 44 -10.60 18.80 -8.88
N TYR A 45 -11.04 19.68 -9.76
CA TYR A 45 -11.08 21.11 -9.49
C TYR A 45 -12.53 21.51 -9.23
N HIS A 46 -12.80 22.05 -8.05
CA HIS A 46 -14.09 22.67 -7.75
C HIS A 46 -13.88 24.13 -7.37
N ARG A 47 -14.45 25.05 -8.17
CA ARG A 47 -14.36 26.51 -7.97
C ARG A 47 -12.93 27.03 -7.77
N GLY A 48 -11.98 26.55 -8.59
CA GLY A 48 -10.58 27.00 -8.53
C GLY A 48 -9.77 26.46 -7.33
N THR A 49 -10.37 25.61 -6.49
CA THR A 49 -9.66 24.89 -5.43
C THR A 49 -9.30 23.49 -5.94
N GLU A 50 -8.01 23.11 -5.83
CA GLU A 50 -7.57 21.72 -6.06
C GLU A 50 -8.13 20.83 -4.94
N LEU A 51 -9.02 19.91 -5.30
CA LEU A 51 -9.34 18.73 -4.49
C LEU A 51 -8.42 17.59 -4.96
N ILE A 52 -7.25 17.48 -4.32
CA ILE A 52 -6.36 16.31 -4.44
C ILE A 52 -6.79 15.32 -3.33
N THR A 53 -6.84 13.99 -3.44
CA THR A 53 -6.40 13.01 -4.44
C THR A 53 -7.16 11.72 -4.09
N ASN A 54 -7.75 10.98 -5.03
CA ASN A 54 -8.22 9.63 -4.71
C ASN A 54 -7.04 8.78 -4.23
N VAL A 55 -7.00 8.47 -2.94
CA VAL A 55 -5.98 7.61 -2.34
C VAL A 55 -6.27 6.17 -2.74
N LEU A 56 -5.25 5.48 -3.26
CA LEU A 56 -5.42 4.09 -3.66
C LEU A 56 -5.27 3.17 -2.44
N PRO A 57 -6.08 2.11 -2.33
CA PRO A 57 -5.90 1.11 -1.28
C PRO A 57 -4.59 0.36 -1.49
N LYS A 58 -3.83 0.25 -0.41
CA LYS A 58 -2.57 -0.45 -0.28
C LYS A 58 -2.59 -1.30 1.00
N ILE A 59 -1.63 -2.21 1.10
CA ILE A 59 -1.46 -3.11 2.23
C ILE A 59 -0.02 -2.99 2.73
#